data_AF-A0A257KS79-F1
#
_entry.id   AF-A0A257KS79-F1
#
_cell.length_a   1.000
_cell.length_b   1.000
_cell.length_c   1.000
_cell.angle_alpha   90.00
_cell.angle_beta   90.00
_cell.angle_gamma   90.00
#
_symmetry.space_group_name_H-M   'P 1'
#
loop_
_entity.id
_entity.type
_entity.pdbx_description
1 polymer ?
#
loop_
_entity_poly.entity_id
_entity_poly.type
_entity_poly.pdbx_seq_one_letter_code
_entity_poly.pdbx_strand_id
1 'polypeptide(L)'
;MDLDSNRSPLMSKDSTTVLKFDLDYERMMRAMTTPDDIGAVMRVHSELDATFKHVVDTMLPSGRPHKHQYLSERINRLREAGLVEIRLAPAAVINAVRNKFAHHDKEQFQTRDVVKLAAAVEALYGGRKIPDHFEILDNRKGFERRWRFGDMNDKERFVFYGFMAIAGAAAIENDFEPETLKVTMPSWGTTIIARFAGLPFSSYMPLLLNKTSDDL
;
A
#
# COMPACT_ATOMS: atom_id res chain seq x y z
N MET A 1 56.19 5.19 -22.42
CA MET A 1 54.95 5.89 -22.81
C MET A 1 53.84 4.92 -22.54
N ASP A 2 53.39 4.83 -21.30
CA ASP A 2 52.32 3.90 -20.89
C ASP A 2 51.50 4.59 -19.81
N LEU A 3 50.47 5.32 -20.22
CA LEU A 3 49.45 5.80 -19.30
C LEU A 3 48.09 5.76 -20.02
N ASP A 4 47.11 5.24 -19.29
CA ASP A 4 45.67 5.32 -19.50
C ASP A 4 45.00 4.31 -20.44
N SER A 5 44.73 3.12 -19.89
CA SER A 5 43.63 2.26 -20.39
C SER A 5 42.94 1.42 -19.30
N ASN A 6 42.83 1.94 -18.07
CA ASN A 6 42.13 1.21 -17.01
C ASN A 6 41.25 2.12 -16.12
N ARG A 7 40.22 2.72 -16.72
CA ARG A 7 39.07 3.23 -15.97
C ARG A 7 37.97 2.17 -15.99
N SER A 8 37.99 1.30 -14.98
CA SER A 8 36.82 0.48 -14.67
C SER A 8 35.61 1.40 -14.46
N PRO A 9 34.44 1.11 -15.07
CA PRO A 9 33.25 1.92 -14.83
C PRO A 9 32.91 1.78 -13.34
N LEU A 10 32.86 2.92 -12.63
CA LEU A 10 32.26 2.97 -11.30
C LEU A 10 30.85 2.39 -11.45
N MET A 11 30.66 1.16 -10.96
CA MET A 11 29.33 0.62 -10.77
C MET A 11 28.63 1.57 -9.81
N SER A 12 27.72 2.36 -10.38
CA SER A 12 26.73 3.15 -9.67
C SER A 12 26.20 2.30 -8.52
N LYS A 13 26.48 2.72 -7.27
CA LYS A 13 25.87 2.11 -6.08
C LYS A 13 24.37 2.00 -6.33
N ASP A 14 23.87 0.78 -6.52
CA ASP A 14 22.45 0.52 -6.66
C ASP A 14 21.75 1.16 -5.45
N SER A 15 21.01 2.23 -5.71
CA SER A 15 20.32 2.97 -4.67
C SER A 15 19.16 2.10 -4.21
N THR A 16 19.39 1.29 -3.18
CA THR A 16 18.33 0.48 -2.58
C THR A 16 17.42 1.42 -1.81
N THR A 17 16.20 1.62 -2.31
CA THR A 17 15.18 2.34 -1.55
C THR A 17 14.49 1.34 -0.63
N VAL A 18 14.60 1.57 0.69
CA VAL A 18 13.89 0.78 1.70
C VAL A 18 12.62 1.53 2.05
N LEU A 19 11.46 0.94 1.76
CA LEU A 19 10.19 1.42 2.30
C LEU A 19 9.94 0.69 3.62
N LYS A 20 9.76 1.47 4.69
CA LYS A 20 9.42 0.95 6.01
C LYS A 20 7.94 1.19 6.24
N PHE A 21 7.18 0.11 6.33
CA PHE A 21 5.78 0.15 6.72
C PHE A 21 5.64 -0.47 8.10
N ASP A 22 4.87 0.17 8.97
CA ASP A 22 4.41 -0.46 10.21
C ASP A 22 3.11 -1.19 9.89
N LEU A 23 3.26 -2.45 9.50
CA LEU A 23 2.14 -3.33 9.17
C LEU A 23 1.86 -4.25 10.34
N ASP A 24 0.59 -4.36 10.72
CA ASP A 24 0.16 -5.38 11.69
C ASP A 24 0.31 -6.77 11.05
N TYR A 25 1.48 -7.35 11.28
CA TYR A 25 1.88 -8.66 10.80
C TYR A 25 0.89 -9.74 11.24
N GLU A 26 0.39 -9.68 12.47
CA GLU A 26 -0.53 -10.69 12.99
C GLU A 26 -1.88 -10.65 12.25
N ARG A 27 -2.35 -9.47 11.85
CA ARG A 27 -3.54 -9.33 10.99
C ARG A 27 -3.28 -9.88 9.59
N MET A 28 -2.13 -9.55 8.99
CA MET A 28 -1.76 -10.06 7.67
C MET A 28 -1.64 -11.58 7.66
N MET A 29 -0.93 -12.15 8.64
CA MET A 29 -0.81 -13.60 8.81
C MET A 29 -2.17 -14.26 8.94
N ARG A 30 -3.04 -13.73 9.79
CA ARG A 30 -4.40 -14.26 9.95
C ARG A 30 -5.18 -14.26 8.65
N ALA A 31 -5.05 -13.21 7.82
CA ALA A 31 -5.67 -13.16 6.51
C ALA A 31 -5.08 -14.21 5.54
N MET A 32 -3.75 -14.35 5.49
CA MET A 32 -3.08 -15.32 4.62
C MET A 32 -3.41 -16.77 5.00
N THR A 33 -3.44 -17.09 6.29
CA THR A 33 -3.72 -18.44 6.80
C THR A 33 -5.21 -18.73 6.93
N THR A 34 -6.10 -17.82 6.51
CA THR A 34 -7.53 -18.11 6.48
C THR A 34 -7.79 -19.26 5.50
N PRO A 35 -8.58 -20.29 5.87
CA PRO A 35 -8.75 -21.48 5.04
C PRO A 35 -9.32 -21.16 3.65
N ASP A 36 -10.28 -20.24 3.58
CA ASP A 36 -11.03 -19.89 2.39
C ASP A 36 -10.73 -18.47 1.88
N ASP A 37 -10.97 -18.27 0.58
CA ASP A 37 -10.68 -17.02 -0.11
C ASP A 37 -11.66 -15.90 0.25
N ILE A 38 -12.91 -16.26 0.59
CA ILE A 38 -13.94 -15.32 1.05
C ILE A 38 -13.51 -14.69 2.37
N GLY A 39 -13.07 -15.49 3.33
CA GLY A 39 -12.57 -15.02 4.62
C GLY A 39 -11.32 -14.16 4.46
N ALA A 40 -10.40 -14.53 3.55
CA ALA A 40 -9.22 -13.72 3.25
C ALA A 40 -9.59 -12.34 2.67
N VAL A 41 -10.47 -12.26 1.65
CA VAL A 41 -10.90 -10.97 1.10
C VAL A 41 -11.66 -10.13 2.12
N MET A 42 -12.50 -10.74 2.95
CA MET A 42 -13.27 -10.03 3.98
C MET A 42 -12.37 -9.42 5.05
N ARG A 43 -11.31 -10.11 5.46
CA ARG A 43 -10.31 -9.56 6.39
C ARG A 43 -9.58 -8.37 5.78
N VAL A 44 -9.05 -8.51 4.56
CA VAL A 44 -8.36 -7.41 3.86
C VAL A 44 -9.29 -6.21 3.69
N HIS A 45 -10.53 -6.43 3.27
CA HIS A 45 -11.53 -5.38 3.09
C HIS A 45 -11.88 -4.69 4.41
N SER A 46 -12.09 -5.45 5.50
CA SER A 46 -12.40 -4.88 6.81
C SER A 46 -11.28 -4.01 7.37
N GLU A 47 -10.03 -4.43 7.20
CA GLU A 47 -8.87 -3.64 7.63
C GLU A 47 -8.75 -2.35 6.83
N LEU A 48 -8.88 -2.44 5.51
CA LEU A 48 -8.89 -1.29 4.62
C LEU A 48 -10.03 -0.32 4.95
N ASP A 49 -11.23 -0.83 5.22
CA ASP A 49 -12.38 -0.01 5.57
C ASP A 49 -12.19 0.74 6.88
N ALA A 50 -11.60 0.08 7.88
CA ALA A 50 -11.23 0.72 9.15
C ALA A 50 -10.19 1.83 8.93
N THR A 51 -9.18 1.59 8.08
CA THR A 51 -8.18 2.61 7.73
C THR A 51 -8.82 3.79 7.00
N PHE A 52 -9.65 3.56 5.98
CA PHE A 52 -10.33 4.64 5.26
C PHE A 52 -11.30 5.42 6.14
N LYS A 53 -11.95 4.75 7.09
CA LYS A 53 -12.76 5.43 8.10
C LYS A 53 -11.91 6.39 8.92
N HIS A 54 -10.77 5.93 9.43
CA HIS A 54 -9.84 6.77 10.18
C HIS A 54 -9.38 7.98 9.34
N VAL A 55 -8.91 7.73 8.12
CA VAL A 55 -8.46 8.79 7.19
C VAL A 55 -9.55 9.83 6.94
N VAL A 56 -10.80 9.41 6.70
CA VAL A 56 -11.93 10.33 6.52
C VAL A 56 -12.22 11.11 7.80
N ASP A 57 -12.25 10.46 8.96
CA ASP A 57 -12.51 11.11 10.24
C ASP A 57 -11.42 12.14 10.59
N THR A 58 -10.17 11.87 10.21
CA THR A 58 -9.01 12.76 10.39
C THR A 58 -9.03 13.93 9.41
N MET A 59 -9.22 13.67 8.11
CA MET A 59 -9.08 14.67 7.06
C MET A 59 -10.32 15.53 6.83
N LEU A 60 -11.50 14.97 7.06
CA LEU A 60 -12.78 15.63 6.83
C LEU A 60 -13.55 15.74 8.15
N PRO A 61 -13.01 16.49 9.14
CA PRO A 61 -13.66 16.70 10.43
C PRO A 61 -14.95 17.49 10.20
N SER A 62 -16.02 16.76 9.93
CA SER A 62 -17.34 17.31 9.77
C SER A 62 -17.95 17.42 11.17
N GLY A 63 -18.44 18.61 11.53
CA GLY A 63 -19.15 18.84 12.79
C GLY A 63 -20.45 18.03 12.95
N ARG A 64 -20.77 17.15 11.98
CA ARG A 64 -21.83 16.16 12.06
C ARG A 64 -21.25 14.79 11.68
N PRO A 65 -21.45 13.75 12.50
CA PRO A 65 -21.00 12.40 12.18
C PRO A 65 -21.70 11.94 10.90
N HIS A 66 -21.00 12.03 9.78
CA HIS A 66 -21.48 11.43 8.56
C HIS A 66 -21.38 9.92 8.75
N LYS A 67 -22.53 9.25 8.78
CA LYS A 67 -22.61 7.79 8.81
C LYS A 67 -22.23 7.26 7.42
N HIS A 68 -20.97 7.41 7.02
CA HIS A 68 -20.43 6.69 5.87
C HIS A 68 -20.41 5.22 6.27
N GLN A 69 -21.35 4.44 5.76
CA GLN A 69 -21.50 3.04 6.13
C GLN A 69 -20.58 2.15 5.30
N TYR A 70 -20.31 2.56 4.07
CA TYR A 70 -19.65 1.72 3.07
C TYR A 70 -18.33 2.31 2.59
N LEU A 71 -17.37 1.42 2.30
CA LEU A 71 -16.06 1.79 1.73
C LEU A 71 -16.19 2.66 0.47
N SER A 72 -17.15 2.36 -0.42
CA SER A 72 -17.39 3.14 -1.64
C SER A 72 -17.76 4.60 -1.36
N GLU A 73 -18.54 4.85 -0.31
CA GLU A 73 -18.89 6.21 0.09
C GLU A 73 -17.67 6.97 0.59
N ARG A 74 -16.80 6.31 1.38
CA ARG A 74 -15.56 6.89 1.88
C ARG A 74 -14.58 7.21 0.75
N ILE A 75 -14.44 6.30 -0.22
CA ILE A 75 -13.63 6.54 -1.43
C ILE A 75 -14.16 7.76 -2.19
N ASN A 76 -15.47 7.87 -2.40
CA ASN A 76 -16.07 9.00 -3.11
C ASN A 76 -15.85 10.33 -2.37
N ARG A 77 -15.95 10.33 -1.04
CA ARG A 77 -15.69 11.52 -0.23
C ARG A 77 -14.25 11.99 -0.30
N LEU A 78 -13.29 11.07 -0.21
CA LEU A 78 -11.87 11.42 -0.37
C LEU A 78 -11.58 11.94 -1.77
N ARG A 79 -12.24 11.39 -2.80
CA ARG A 79 -12.16 11.92 -4.16
C ARG A 79 -12.72 13.34 -4.27
N GLU A 80 -13.90 13.59 -3.69
CA GLU A 80 -14.51 14.92 -3.62
C GLU A 80 -13.63 15.93 -2.85
N ALA A 81 -12.88 15.45 -1.86
CA ALA A 81 -11.89 16.23 -1.13
C ALA A 81 -10.59 16.48 -1.91
N GLY A 82 -10.47 16.01 -3.16
CA GLY A 82 -9.33 16.24 -4.04
C GLY A 82 -8.24 15.18 -3.98
N LEU A 83 -8.46 14.05 -3.30
CA LEU A 83 -7.48 12.97 -3.30
C LEU A 83 -7.39 12.33 -4.70
N VAL A 84 -6.16 12.21 -5.20
CA VAL A 84 -5.90 11.69 -6.56
C VAL A 84 -6.32 10.23 -6.70
N GLU A 85 -6.85 9.85 -7.87
CA GLU A 85 -7.40 8.50 -8.10
C GLU A 85 -6.36 7.38 -7.88
N ILE A 86 -5.08 7.66 -8.11
CA ILE A 86 -3.98 6.69 -7.85
C ILE A 86 -3.96 6.25 -6.38
N ARG A 87 -4.30 7.12 -5.43
CA ARG A 87 -4.40 6.79 -3.99
C ARG A 87 -5.60 5.91 -3.67
N LEU A 88 -6.65 6.00 -4.47
CA LEU A 88 -7.94 5.32 -4.25
C LEU A 88 -8.07 4.01 -5.02
N ALA A 89 -7.30 3.84 -6.10
CA ALA A 89 -7.42 2.72 -7.02
C ALA A 89 -7.27 1.34 -6.35
N PRO A 90 -6.31 1.07 -5.44
CA PRO A 90 -6.23 -0.22 -4.77
C PRO A 90 -7.48 -0.56 -3.95
N ALA A 91 -8.05 0.44 -3.28
CA ALA A 91 -9.26 0.26 -2.49
C ALA A 91 -10.47 -0.06 -3.36
N ALA A 92 -10.58 0.58 -4.53
CA ALA A 92 -11.62 0.28 -5.52
C ALA A 92 -11.50 -1.17 -6.03
N VAL A 93 -10.27 -1.65 -6.30
CA VAL A 93 -10.03 -3.05 -6.72
C VAL A 93 -10.43 -4.04 -5.63
N ILE A 94 -10.00 -3.83 -4.38
CA ILE A 94 -10.34 -4.70 -3.25
C ILE A 94 -11.86 -4.75 -3.05
N ASN A 95 -12.53 -3.60 -3.08
CA ASN A 95 -13.98 -3.52 -2.96
C ASN A 95 -14.71 -4.27 -4.09
N ALA A 96 -14.24 -4.13 -5.34
CA ALA A 96 -14.79 -4.85 -6.48
C ALA A 96 -14.63 -6.37 -6.36
N VAL A 97 -13.47 -6.83 -5.88
CA VAL A 97 -13.23 -8.27 -5.66
C VAL A 97 -14.11 -8.81 -4.55
N ARG A 98 -14.23 -8.09 -3.42
CA ARG A 98 -15.14 -8.43 -2.32
C ARG A 98 -16.58 -8.55 -2.80
N ASN A 99 -17.05 -7.62 -3.62
CA ASN A 99 -18.43 -7.65 -4.13
C ASN A 99 -18.70 -8.87 -5.01
N LYS A 100 -17.74 -9.31 -5.84
CA LYS A 100 -17.89 -10.55 -6.61
C LYS A 100 -18.06 -11.79 -5.71
N PHE A 101 -17.31 -11.87 -4.62
CA PHE A 101 -17.48 -12.95 -3.64
C PHE A 101 -18.85 -12.86 -2.94
N ALA A 102 -19.29 -11.64 -2.58
CA ALA A 102 -20.57 -11.42 -1.90
C ALA A 102 -21.79 -11.77 -2.78
N HIS A 103 -21.68 -11.63 -4.11
CA HIS A 103 -22.74 -11.96 -5.06
C HIS A 103 -22.67 -13.40 -5.60
N HIS A 104 -21.78 -14.24 -5.06
CA HIS A 104 -21.54 -15.61 -5.53
C HIS A 104 -21.06 -15.71 -6.99
N ASP A 105 -20.51 -14.64 -7.55
CA ASP A 105 -19.92 -14.64 -8.90
C ASP A 105 -18.53 -15.32 -8.93
N LYS A 106 -18.01 -15.72 -7.76
CA LYS A 106 -16.64 -16.17 -7.58
C LYS A 106 -16.45 -16.97 -6.28
N GLU A 107 -15.73 -18.09 -6.37
CA GLU A 107 -15.41 -18.96 -5.23
C GLU A 107 -13.94 -18.92 -4.81
N GLN A 108 -13.04 -18.58 -5.75
CA GLN A 108 -11.59 -18.54 -5.52
C GLN A 108 -10.96 -17.32 -6.18
N PHE A 109 -9.89 -16.79 -5.60
CA PHE A 109 -9.04 -15.77 -6.22
C PHE A 109 -8.55 -16.26 -7.59
N GLN A 110 -8.53 -15.32 -8.54
CA GLN A 110 -8.00 -15.57 -9.86
C GLN A 110 -6.80 -14.66 -10.06
N THR A 111 -5.84 -15.11 -10.85
CA THR A 111 -4.61 -14.35 -11.15
C THR A 111 -4.92 -12.95 -11.69
N ARG A 112 -6.03 -12.79 -12.43
CA ARG A 112 -6.49 -11.47 -12.91
C ARG A 112 -6.79 -10.46 -11.80
N ASP A 113 -7.26 -10.92 -10.64
CA ASP A 113 -7.56 -10.03 -9.51
C ASP A 113 -6.27 -9.61 -8.80
N VAL A 114 -5.31 -10.54 -8.68
CA VAL A 114 -3.97 -10.27 -8.16
C VAL A 114 -3.24 -9.28 -9.05
N VAL A 115 -3.20 -9.49 -10.37
CA VAL A 115 -2.53 -8.60 -11.32
C VAL A 115 -3.14 -7.20 -11.31
N LYS A 116 -4.47 -7.10 -11.24
CA LYS A 116 -5.15 -5.79 -11.14
C LYS A 116 -4.80 -5.06 -9.85
N LEU A 117 -4.79 -5.77 -8.72
CA LEU A 117 -4.44 -5.16 -7.44
C LEU A 117 -2.96 -4.79 -7.41
N ALA A 118 -2.08 -5.66 -7.89
CA ALA A 118 -0.64 -5.41 -8.02
C ALA A 118 -0.38 -4.12 -8.81
N ALA A 119 -0.95 -4.00 -10.01
CA ALA A 119 -0.77 -2.81 -10.84
C ALA A 119 -1.24 -1.52 -10.15
N ALA A 120 -2.38 -1.57 -9.42
CA ALA A 120 -2.87 -0.42 -8.67
C ALA A 120 -1.93 -0.04 -7.51
N VAL A 121 -1.39 -1.03 -6.80
CA VAL A 121 -0.46 -0.79 -5.69
C VAL A 121 0.91 -0.33 -6.21
N GLU A 122 1.41 -0.88 -7.30
CA GLU A 122 2.66 -0.41 -7.93
C GLU A 122 2.53 1.04 -8.41
N ALA A 123 1.41 1.41 -9.03
CA ALA A 123 1.12 2.79 -9.41
C ALA A 123 1.11 3.73 -8.19
N LEU A 124 0.50 3.30 -7.08
CA LEU A 124 0.50 4.02 -5.80
C LEU A 124 1.92 4.28 -5.27
N TYR A 125 2.89 3.39 -5.53
CA TYR A 125 4.29 3.54 -5.15
C TYR A 125 5.20 4.05 -6.29
N GLY A 126 4.63 4.79 -7.24
CA GLY A 126 5.39 5.45 -8.31
C GLY A 126 5.84 4.50 -9.43
N GLY A 127 5.04 3.49 -9.73
CA GLY A 127 5.31 2.51 -10.79
C GLY A 127 6.43 1.53 -10.46
N ARG A 128 6.93 1.52 -9.21
CA ARG A 128 7.95 0.57 -8.78
C ARG A 128 7.30 -0.79 -8.62
N LYS A 129 7.91 -1.80 -9.25
CA LYS A 129 7.53 -3.18 -9.00
C LYS A 129 7.75 -3.49 -7.53
N ILE A 130 6.73 -4.06 -6.90
CA ILE A 130 6.89 -4.55 -5.54
C ILE A 130 7.88 -5.71 -5.59
N PRO A 131 8.83 -5.80 -4.63
CA PRO A 131 9.94 -6.73 -4.77
C PRO A 131 9.45 -8.17 -4.83
N ASP A 132 10.10 -8.98 -5.66
CA ASP A 132 9.85 -10.42 -5.78
C ASP A 132 10.18 -11.20 -4.47
N HIS A 133 10.82 -10.52 -3.53
CA HIS A 133 11.27 -11.07 -2.27
C HIS A 133 10.90 -10.12 -1.14
N PHE A 134 10.22 -10.62 -0.12
CA PHE A 134 10.06 -9.88 1.12
C PHE A 134 10.25 -10.78 2.31
N GLU A 135 11.03 -10.27 3.26
CA GLU A 135 11.31 -10.97 4.49
C GLU A 135 10.48 -10.31 5.59
N ILE A 136 9.75 -11.14 6.33
CA ILE A 136 9.11 -10.67 7.55
C ILE A 136 9.90 -11.20 8.74
N LEU A 137 10.46 -10.26 9.48
CA LEU A 137 11.23 -10.53 10.68
C LEU A 137 10.32 -10.39 11.89
N ASP A 138 9.72 -11.49 12.36
CA ASP A 138 9.00 -11.48 13.64
C ASP A 138 10.00 -11.60 14.80
N ASN A 139 10.41 -10.43 15.31
CA ASN A 139 11.37 -10.31 16.40
C ASN A 139 10.84 -10.86 17.74
N ARG A 140 9.54 -11.15 17.88
CA ARG A 140 8.96 -11.57 19.17
C ARG A 140 9.18 -13.05 19.48
N LYS A 141 9.36 -13.89 18.45
CA LYS A 141 9.44 -15.35 18.61
C LYS A 141 10.74 -15.98 18.09
N GLY A 142 11.70 -15.17 17.65
CA GLY A 142 12.88 -15.66 16.93
C GLY A 142 12.51 -16.41 15.64
N PHE A 143 11.32 -16.14 15.10
CA PHE A 143 10.75 -16.84 13.96
C PHE A 143 10.95 -15.98 12.72
N GLU A 144 11.94 -16.34 11.90
CA GLU A 144 12.18 -15.72 10.62
C GLU A 144 11.42 -16.49 9.55
N ARG A 145 10.20 -16.06 9.20
CA ARG A 145 9.50 -16.63 8.05
C ARG A 145 9.84 -15.79 6.83
N ARG A 146 10.79 -16.29 6.03
CA ARG A 146 11.08 -15.71 4.71
C ARG A 146 10.03 -16.20 3.72
N TRP A 147 9.41 -15.26 3.03
CA TRP A 147 8.58 -15.60 1.89
C TRP A 147 9.20 -15.11 0.60
N ARG A 148 9.14 -15.98 -0.41
CA ARG A 148 9.42 -15.57 -1.78
C ARG A 148 8.07 -15.33 -2.43
N PHE A 149 7.92 -14.19 -3.08
CA PHE A 149 6.67 -13.86 -3.77
C PHE A 149 6.33 -14.90 -4.85
N GLY A 150 7.37 -15.48 -5.48
CA GLY A 150 7.24 -16.58 -6.44
C GLY A 150 6.57 -17.83 -5.87
N ASP A 151 6.72 -18.10 -4.57
CA ASP A 151 6.19 -19.29 -3.91
C ASP A 151 4.75 -19.09 -3.39
N MET A 152 4.24 -17.85 -3.43
CA MET A 152 2.90 -17.53 -2.96
C MET A 152 1.82 -17.93 -3.96
N ASN A 153 0.72 -18.48 -3.44
CA ASN A 153 -0.50 -18.65 -4.23
C ASN A 153 -1.24 -17.31 -4.43
N ASP A 154 -2.28 -17.31 -5.28
CA ASP A 154 -3.02 -16.08 -5.62
C ASP A 154 -3.71 -15.44 -4.40
N LYS A 155 -4.18 -16.22 -3.42
CA LYS A 155 -4.72 -15.69 -2.16
C LYS A 155 -3.65 -14.94 -1.37
N GLU A 156 -2.50 -15.57 -1.15
CA GLU A 156 -1.40 -14.99 -0.39
C GLU A 156 -0.90 -13.71 -1.05
N ARG A 157 -0.75 -13.71 -2.39
CA ARG A 157 -0.38 -12.50 -3.15
C ARG A 157 -1.44 -11.40 -3.04
N PHE A 158 -2.72 -11.76 -3.15
CA PHE A 158 -3.80 -10.79 -2.98
C PHE A 158 -3.79 -10.16 -1.59
N VAL A 159 -3.63 -10.98 -0.54
CA VAL A 159 -3.55 -10.49 0.85
C VAL A 159 -2.33 -9.58 1.02
N PHE A 160 -1.17 -9.98 0.51
CA PHE A 160 0.03 -9.16 0.58
C PHE A 160 -0.16 -7.78 -0.05
N TYR A 161 -0.61 -7.72 -1.31
CA TYR A 161 -0.90 -6.43 -1.95
C TYR A 161 -2.03 -5.67 -1.26
N GLY A 162 -3.00 -6.37 -0.68
CA GLY A 162 -4.06 -5.77 0.14
C GLY A 162 -3.50 -5.03 1.35
N PHE A 163 -2.54 -5.64 2.06
CA PHE A 163 -1.86 -4.98 3.19
C PHE A 163 -0.95 -3.83 2.74
N MET A 164 -0.30 -3.94 1.58
CA MET A 164 0.42 -2.81 0.99
C MET A 164 -0.54 -1.65 0.67
N ALA A 165 -1.72 -1.94 0.11
CA ALA A 165 -2.76 -0.93 -0.12
C ALA A 165 -3.22 -0.28 1.19
N ILE A 166 -3.38 -1.05 2.27
CA ILE A 166 -3.73 -0.54 3.61
C ILE A 166 -2.63 0.40 4.13
N ALA A 167 -1.35 0.02 4.02
CA ALA A 167 -0.24 0.88 4.42
C ALA A 167 -0.22 2.19 3.63
N GLY A 168 -0.42 2.13 2.31
CA GLY A 168 -0.48 3.31 1.48
C GLY A 168 -1.71 4.18 1.76
N ALA A 169 -2.84 3.58 2.16
CA ALA A 169 -4.03 4.31 2.61
C ALA A 169 -3.79 5.02 3.95
N ALA A 170 -3.17 4.35 4.92
CA ALA A 170 -2.78 4.96 6.18
C ALA A 170 -1.79 6.11 5.99
N ALA A 171 -0.97 6.05 4.94
CA ALA A 171 -0.03 7.12 4.61
C ALA A 171 -0.71 8.38 4.04
N ILE A 172 -1.97 8.31 3.60
CA ILE A 172 -2.71 9.47 3.04
C ILE A 172 -2.75 10.62 4.05
N GLU A 173 -2.87 10.33 5.35
CA GLU A 173 -2.89 11.37 6.40
C GLU A 173 -1.63 12.24 6.37
N ASN A 174 -0.47 11.64 6.05
CA ASN A 174 0.80 12.37 5.96
C ASN A 174 0.89 13.28 4.72
N ASP A 175 0.05 13.07 3.70
CA ASP A 175 0.02 13.96 2.53
C ASP A 175 -0.61 15.33 2.88
N PHE A 176 -1.32 15.43 4.00
CA PHE A 176 -2.05 16.63 4.43
C PHE A 176 -1.38 17.41 5.56
N GLU A 177 -0.31 16.89 6.17
CA GLU A 177 0.50 17.67 7.11
C GLU A 177 1.53 18.50 6.33
N PRO A 178 1.40 19.85 6.30
CA PRO A 178 2.42 20.70 5.74
C PRO A 178 3.65 20.64 6.64
N GLU A 179 4.71 20.00 6.16
CA GLU A 179 6.05 20.05 6.74
C GLU A 179 6.21 19.46 8.15
N THR A 180 6.09 18.14 8.31
CA THR A 180 7.01 17.37 9.19
C THR A 180 6.82 15.88 8.98
N LEU A 181 7.56 15.30 8.04
CA LEU A 181 7.62 13.85 7.91
C LEU A 181 8.46 13.27 9.09
N LYS A 182 7.82 13.06 10.24
CA LYS A 182 8.29 12.17 11.30
C LYS A 182 7.22 11.14 11.57
N VAL A 183 7.25 10.06 10.79
CA VAL A 183 6.49 8.86 11.11
C VAL A 183 7.10 8.25 12.37
N THR A 184 6.44 8.45 13.51
CA THR A 184 6.61 7.61 14.69
C THR A 184 5.30 7.62 15.46
N MET A 185 4.70 6.43 15.69
CA MET A 185 3.87 6.01 16.85
C MET A 185 3.07 4.72 16.51
N PRO A 186 2.74 3.81 17.46
CA PRO A 186 3.40 3.51 18.73
C PRO A 186 4.23 2.22 18.67
N SER A 187 5.24 2.16 19.53
CA SER A 187 6.09 1.01 19.80
C SER A 187 5.26 -0.25 20.04
N TRP A 188 5.33 -1.27 19.18
CA TRP A 188 5.19 -2.72 19.40
C TRP A 188 4.92 -3.39 18.03
N GLY A 189 5.77 -3.20 17.00
CA GLY A 189 5.48 -3.66 15.62
C GLY A 189 6.65 -4.35 14.91
N THR A 190 6.33 -5.38 14.13
CA THR A 190 7.25 -6.11 13.23
C THR A 190 7.63 -5.23 12.06
N THR A 191 8.93 -5.09 11.77
CA THR A 191 9.39 -4.29 10.62
C THR A 191 9.38 -5.14 9.35
N ILE A 192 8.56 -4.77 8.36
CA ILE A 192 8.64 -5.33 7.02
C ILE A 192 9.66 -4.51 6.22
N ILE A 193 10.72 -5.16 5.75
CA ILE A 193 11.74 -4.55 4.91
C ILE A 193 11.44 -4.94 3.46
N ALA A 194 10.80 -4.05 2.71
CA ALA A 194 10.67 -4.19 1.27
C ALA A 194 11.85 -3.48 0.58
N ARG A 195 12.70 -4.25 -0.10
CA ARG A 195 13.88 -3.73 -0.83
C ARG A 195 13.51 -3.49 -2.29
N PHE A 196 13.42 -2.22 -2.69
CA PHE A 196 13.15 -1.86 -4.08
C PHE A 196 14.46 -1.56 -4.80
N ALA A 197 14.67 -2.19 -5.95
CA ALA A 197 15.71 -1.77 -6.89
C ALA A 197 15.18 -0.54 -7.66
N GLY A 198 15.75 0.65 -7.42
CA GLY A 198 15.41 1.85 -8.20
C GLY A 198 15.48 3.19 -7.46
N LEU A 199 15.63 4.24 -8.28
CA LEU A 199 15.96 5.66 -8.00
C LEU A 199 15.25 6.33 -6.79
N PRO A 200 15.78 7.43 -6.24
CA PRO A 200 15.26 8.08 -5.03
C PRO A 200 13.83 8.64 -5.16
N PHE A 201 13.10 8.65 -4.03
CA PHE A 201 11.71 9.10 -3.86
C PHE A 201 11.49 10.59 -4.19
N SER A 202 12.56 11.40 -4.16
CA SER A 202 12.52 12.86 -4.29
C SER A 202 12.16 13.39 -5.69
N SER A 203 12.12 12.54 -6.72
CA SER A 203 12.05 13.00 -8.12
C SER A 203 10.64 13.13 -8.71
N TYR A 204 9.59 12.78 -7.96
CA TYR A 204 8.23 12.65 -8.52
C TYR A 204 7.11 13.27 -7.68
N MET A 205 7.42 14.35 -6.96
CA MET A 205 6.40 15.34 -6.58
C MET A 205 6.30 16.35 -7.73
N PRO A 206 5.39 16.22 -8.71
CA PRO A 206 5.03 17.37 -9.52
C PRO A 206 4.34 18.37 -8.60
N LEU A 207 4.99 19.52 -8.43
CA LEU A 207 4.44 20.81 -7.99
C LEU A 207 2.90 20.87 -8.02
N LEU A 208 2.26 20.63 -6.88
CA LEU A 208 0.86 20.98 -6.62
C LEU A 208 0.77 22.24 -5.73
N LEU A 209 1.72 23.16 -5.90
CA LEU A 209 1.63 24.53 -5.43
C LEU A 209 1.78 25.46 -6.63
N ASN A 210 0.67 25.67 -7.35
CA ASN A 210 0.35 26.92 -8.05
C ASN A 210 -0.98 26.78 -8.78
N LYS A 211 -2.08 27.04 -8.07
CA LYS A 211 -3.26 27.77 -8.58
C LYS A 211 -3.98 28.41 -7.40
N THR A 212 -3.38 29.46 -6.86
CA THR A 212 -4.13 30.54 -6.22
C THR A 212 -3.93 31.79 -7.05
N SER A 213 -5.01 32.58 -7.15
CA SER A 213 -5.15 33.90 -7.75
C SER A 213 -4.85 33.99 -9.25
N ASP A 214 -5.91 33.99 -10.06
CA ASP A 214 -6.37 35.21 -10.73
C ASP A 214 -7.67 34.86 -11.47
N ASP A 215 -8.80 35.30 -10.92
CA ASP A 215 -9.63 36.30 -11.58
C ASP A 215 -10.92 36.57 -10.80
N LEU A 216 -11.20 37.87 -10.74
CA LEU A 216 -12.42 38.55 -10.30
C LEU A 216 -13.67 38.08 -11.06
#